data_AF-A0A9N8HUP9-F1
#
_entry.id   AF-A0A9N8HUP9-F1
#
_cell.length_a   1.000
_cell.length_b   1.000
_cell.length_c   1.000
_cell.angle_alpha   90.00
_cell.angle_beta   90.00
_cell.angle_gamma   90.00
#
_symmetry.space_group_name_H-M   'P 1'
#
loop_
_entity.id
_entity.type
_entity.pdbx_description
1 polymer ?
#
loop_
_entity_poly.entity_id
_entity_poly.type
_entity_poly.pdbx_seq_one_letter_code
_entity_poly.pdbx_strand_id
1 'polypeptide(L)'
;MSEAQLKSLVLIPKFTGGLSMIGSSIVCWDILRDRQKKLKKVYHRLLLVMSSMDIVLSFSLFLSTWPIPEDTPNAPWLAAGNDATCTAQGFAQVFFMPALFYNAYLSIYYVLVIVYGWSERRIVPLEKCAHGFTFVFSCVTAFTALALGMYGSNFLVWCFITGSWNIQLAINIAWQWAAWVVVLS
;
A
#
# COMPACT_ATOMS: atom_id res chain seq x y z
N MET A 1 3.50 -20.62 -19.54
CA MET A 1 4.26 -20.44 -18.28
C MET A 1 4.52 -21.84 -17.72
N SER A 2 5.75 -22.16 -17.30
CA SER A 2 6.02 -23.47 -16.71
C SER A 2 5.48 -23.55 -15.28
N GLU A 3 5.18 -24.75 -14.81
CA GLU A 3 4.67 -24.99 -13.44
C GLU A 3 5.63 -24.43 -12.36
N ALA A 4 6.94 -24.52 -12.62
CA ALA A 4 7.97 -23.97 -11.74
C ALA A 4 7.89 -22.43 -11.63
N GLN A 5 7.66 -21.74 -12.75
CA GLN A 5 7.51 -20.27 -12.76
C GLN A 5 6.29 -19.83 -11.94
N LEU A 6 5.18 -20.56 -12.02
CA LEU A 6 3.97 -20.26 -11.25
C LEU A 6 4.22 -20.41 -9.74
N LYS A 7 4.85 -21.52 -9.32
CA LYS A 7 5.19 -21.79 -7.92
C LYS A 7 6.11 -20.71 -7.34
N SER A 8 7.11 -20.26 -8.11
CA SER A 8 7.99 -19.15 -7.69
C SER A 8 7.21 -17.85 -7.50
N LEU A 9 6.30 -17.52 -8.41
CA LEU A 9 5.50 -16.28 -8.34
C LEU A 9 4.61 -16.25 -7.09
N VAL A 10 4.09 -17.40 -6.64
CA VAL A 10 3.31 -17.51 -5.40
C VAL A 10 4.18 -17.32 -4.16
N LEU A 11 5.42 -17.84 -4.19
CA LEU A 11 6.29 -17.92 -3.01
C LEU A 11 7.09 -16.62 -2.75
N ILE A 12 7.48 -15.91 -3.81
CA ILE A 12 8.19 -14.62 -3.72
C ILE A 12 7.45 -13.60 -2.83
N PRO A 13 6.15 -13.30 -3.02
CA PRO A 13 5.43 -12.32 -2.19
C PRO A 13 5.30 -12.77 -0.73
N LYS A 14 5.32 -14.09 -0.45
CA LYS A 14 5.33 -14.61 0.92
C LYS A 14 6.61 -14.22 1.65
N PHE A 15 7.78 -14.46 1.05
CA PHE A 15 9.05 -14.12 1.68
C PHE A 15 9.32 -12.61 1.71
N THR A 16 9.09 -11.93 0.59
CA THR A 16 9.34 -10.47 0.49
C THR A 16 8.36 -9.68 1.36
N GLY A 17 7.07 -10.07 1.37
CA GLY A 17 6.07 -9.50 2.27
C GLY A 17 6.42 -9.74 3.74
N GLY A 18 6.82 -10.95 4.12
CA GLY A 18 7.25 -11.26 5.49
C GLY A 18 8.45 -10.42 5.95
N LEU A 19 9.49 -10.30 5.13
CA LEU A 19 10.65 -9.46 5.43
C LEU A 19 10.27 -7.97 5.56
N SER A 20 9.41 -7.48 4.68
CA SER A 20 8.93 -6.10 4.72
C SER A 20 8.09 -5.83 5.97
N MET A 21 7.21 -6.76 6.37
CA MET A 21 6.46 -6.64 7.62
C MET A 21 7.38 -6.49 8.83
N ILE A 22 8.44 -7.28 8.91
CA ILE A 22 9.42 -7.22 10.00
C ILE A 22 10.13 -5.86 9.98
N GLY A 23 10.64 -5.43 8.83
CA GLY A 23 11.33 -4.15 8.68
C GLY A 23 10.44 -2.97 9.11
N SER A 24 9.23 -2.90 8.58
CA SER A 24 8.27 -1.83 8.92
C SER A 24 7.83 -1.89 10.38
N SER A 25 7.70 -3.08 10.97
CA SER A 25 7.42 -3.24 12.40
C SER A 25 8.55 -2.71 13.29
N ILE A 26 9.80 -2.93 12.90
CA ILE A 26 10.97 -2.39 13.61
C ILE A 26 10.98 -0.85 13.56
N VAL A 27 10.66 -0.25 12.40
CA VAL A 27 10.56 1.21 12.26
C VAL A 27 9.46 1.77 13.17
N CYS A 28 8.27 1.16 13.13
CA CYS A 28 7.18 1.54 14.02
C CYS A 28 7.59 1.44 15.49
N TRP A 29 8.22 0.33 15.89
CA TRP A 29 8.69 0.12 17.25
C TRP A 29 9.74 1.16 17.67
N ASP A 30 10.72 1.46 16.82
CA ASP A 30 11.75 2.46 17.07
C ASP A 30 11.17 3.86 17.28
N ILE A 31 10.17 4.25 16.48
CA ILE A 31 9.48 5.54 16.63
C ILE A 31 8.67 5.58 17.92
N LEU A 32 7.92 4.52 18.23
CA LEU A 32 7.04 4.44 19.38
C LEU A 32 7.81 4.34 20.71
N ARG A 33 8.98 3.70 20.71
CA ARG A 33 9.86 3.59 21.89
C ARG A 33 10.25 4.96 22.43
N ASP A 34 10.56 5.91 21.54
CA ASP A 34 10.92 7.30 21.88
C ASP A 34 9.84 8.31 21.47
N ARG A 35 8.56 7.93 21.59
CA ARG A 35 7.43 8.71 21.05
C ARG A 35 7.42 10.18 21.48
N GLN A 36 7.82 10.49 22.71
CA GLN A 36 7.81 11.86 23.24
C GLN A 36 8.79 12.79 22.51
N LYS A 37 9.87 12.24 21.96
CA LYS A 37 10.87 12.99 21.20
C LYS A 37 10.60 12.90 19.70
N LYS A 38 10.37 11.68 19.20
CA LYS A 38 10.25 11.41 17.76
C LYS A 38 8.95 11.97 17.19
N LEU A 39 7.80 11.80 17.86
CA LEU A 39 6.51 12.30 17.34
C LEU A 39 6.38 13.82 17.35
N LYS A 40 7.35 14.57 17.89
CA LYS A 40 7.41 16.03 17.75
C LYS A 40 7.78 16.47 16.33
N LYS A 41 8.50 15.64 15.58
CA LYS A 41 8.94 15.93 14.21
C LYS A 41 7.95 15.38 13.19
N VAL A 42 7.60 16.18 12.18
CA VAL A 42 6.71 15.75 11.08
C VAL A 42 7.26 14.50 10.40
N TYR A 43 8.57 14.45 10.15
CA TYR A 43 9.24 13.30 9.54
C TYR A 43 8.85 11.95 10.15
N HIS A 44 8.96 11.84 11.49
CA HIS A 44 8.67 10.58 12.16
C HIS A 44 7.17 10.26 12.20
N ARG A 45 6.30 11.27 12.17
CA ARG A 45 4.85 11.05 12.07
C ARG A 45 4.46 10.51 10.70
N LEU A 46 4.98 11.11 9.62
CA LEU A 46 4.80 10.61 8.25
C LEU A 46 5.34 9.19 8.10
N LEU A 47 6.55 8.94 8.60
CA LEU A 47 7.19 7.62 8.54
C LEU A 47 6.40 6.57 9.32
N LEU A 48 5.88 6.91 10.50
CA LEU A 48 5.06 6.00 11.30
C LEU A 48 3.79 5.59 10.55
N VAL A 49 3.09 6.55 9.95
CA VAL A 49 1.87 6.27 9.20
C VAL A 49 2.18 5.41 7.97
N MET A 50 3.18 5.79 7.16
CA MET A 50 3.61 5.00 6.01
C MET A 50 3.97 3.57 6.41
N SER A 51 4.84 3.38 7.41
CA SER A 51 5.25 2.04 7.87
C SER A 51 4.08 1.22 8.42
N SER A 52 3.10 1.85 9.09
CA SER A 52 1.89 1.14 9.53
C SER A 52 1.02 0.64 8.38
N MET A 53 0.89 1.43 7.31
CA MET A 53 0.18 1.02 6.10
C MET A 53 0.95 -0.09 5.37
N ASP A 54 2.28 0.01 5.30
CA ASP A 54 3.15 -1.00 4.71
C ASP A 54 3.08 -2.35 5.43
N ILE A 55 2.90 -2.38 6.76
CA ILE A 55 2.68 -3.64 7.51
C ILE A 55 1.43 -4.35 6.99
N VAL A 56 0.33 -3.63 6.83
CA VAL A 56 -0.95 -4.22 6.39
C VAL A 56 -0.86 -4.66 4.92
N LEU A 57 -0.26 -3.83 4.06
CA LEU A 57 -0.05 -4.18 2.66
C LEU A 57 0.86 -5.41 2.52
N SER A 58 1.94 -5.46 3.29
CA SER A 58 2.89 -6.58 3.29
C SER A 58 2.27 -7.85 3.86
N PHE A 59 1.39 -7.73 4.85
CA PHE A 59 0.59 -8.86 5.33
C PHE A 59 -0.35 -9.39 4.25
N SER A 60 -1.03 -8.49 3.52
CA SER A 60 -1.88 -8.87 2.39
C SER A 60 -1.10 -9.60 1.29
N LEU A 61 0.13 -9.16 1.01
CA LEU A 61 1.04 -9.82 0.06
C LEU A 61 1.60 -11.14 0.60
N PHE A 62 1.86 -11.23 1.91
CA PHE A 62 2.28 -12.47 2.57
C PHE A 62 1.22 -13.57 2.44
N LEU A 63 -0.06 -13.20 2.56
CA LEU A 63 -1.15 -14.13 2.31
C LEU A 63 -1.12 -14.66 0.87
N SER A 64 -0.73 -13.82 -0.11
CA SER A 64 -0.52 -14.20 -1.51
C SER A 64 -1.77 -14.94 -2.04
N THR A 65 -1.67 -16.20 -2.45
CA THR A 65 -2.79 -16.98 -2.98
C THR A 65 -3.76 -17.51 -1.93
N TRP A 66 -3.44 -17.49 -0.63
CA TRP A 66 -4.31 -18.06 0.41
C TRP A 66 -5.74 -17.52 0.41
N PRO A 67 -5.99 -16.20 0.22
CA PRO A 67 -7.35 -15.66 0.24
C PRO A 67 -8.17 -15.94 -1.03
N ILE A 68 -7.58 -16.54 -2.07
CA ILE A 68 -8.25 -16.83 -3.34
C ILE A 68 -9.22 -18.02 -3.16
N PRO A 69 -10.43 -17.99 -3.76
CA PRO A 69 -11.40 -19.08 -3.66
C PRO A 69 -10.84 -20.39 -4.23
N GLU A 70 -10.92 -21.47 -3.44
CA GLU A 70 -10.41 -22.80 -3.82
C GLU A 70 -11.22 -23.45 -4.96
N ASP A 71 -12.48 -23.05 -5.10
CA ASP A 71 -13.44 -23.49 -6.11
C ASP A 71 -13.27 -22.80 -7.47
N THR A 72 -12.31 -21.88 -7.60
CA THR A 72 -12.01 -21.21 -8.87
C THR A 72 -11.47 -22.21 -9.91
N PRO A 73 -12.00 -22.25 -11.15
CA PRO A 73 -11.41 -23.04 -12.22
C PRO A 73 -9.94 -22.64 -12.46
N ASN A 74 -9.02 -23.60 -12.38
CA ASN A 74 -7.56 -23.37 -12.39
C ASN A 74 -7.04 -22.54 -11.21
N ALA A 75 -7.60 -22.75 -10.02
CA ALA A 75 -7.14 -22.10 -8.79
C ALA A 75 -5.60 -22.18 -8.65
N PRO A 76 -4.94 -21.06 -8.34
CA PRO A 76 -3.50 -21.03 -8.21
C PRO A 76 -3.04 -21.88 -7.01
N TRP A 77 -1.79 -22.32 -7.04
CA TRP A 77 -1.23 -23.16 -5.99
C TRP A 77 -1.36 -22.47 -4.61
N LEU A 78 -1.81 -23.25 -3.60
CA LEU A 78 -2.14 -22.78 -2.24
C LEU A 78 -3.36 -21.85 -2.14
N ALA A 79 -4.28 -21.82 -3.12
CA ALA A 79 -5.60 -21.23 -2.89
C ALA A 79 -6.37 -22.03 -1.83
N ALA A 80 -6.91 -21.36 -0.82
CA ALA A 80 -7.62 -21.98 0.31
C ALA A 80 -8.70 -21.05 0.91
N GLY A 81 -9.10 -20.02 0.16
CA GLY A 81 -10.00 -18.97 0.62
C GLY A 81 -11.39 -19.09 0.00
N ASN A 82 -12.10 -17.97 0.00
CA ASN A 82 -13.41 -17.77 -0.62
C ASN A 82 -13.53 -16.32 -1.15
N ASP A 83 -14.67 -15.99 -1.77
CA ASP A 83 -14.89 -14.67 -2.36
C ASP A 83 -14.76 -13.52 -1.34
N ALA A 84 -15.16 -13.76 -0.10
CA ALA A 84 -15.07 -12.76 0.96
C ALA A 84 -13.60 -12.52 1.37
N THR A 85 -12.78 -13.57 1.52
CA THR A 85 -11.35 -13.40 1.82
C THR A 85 -10.61 -12.75 0.66
N CYS A 86 -10.99 -13.07 -0.57
CA CYS A 86 -10.42 -12.47 -1.77
C CYS A 86 -10.75 -10.97 -1.86
N THR A 87 -12.00 -10.62 -1.60
CA THR A 87 -12.46 -9.23 -1.53
C THR A 87 -11.72 -8.47 -0.42
N ALA A 88 -11.57 -9.07 0.76
CA ALA A 88 -10.84 -8.45 1.87
C ALA A 88 -9.37 -8.20 1.53
N GLN A 89 -8.70 -9.15 0.88
CA GLN A 89 -7.31 -9.00 0.42
C GLN A 89 -7.19 -7.85 -0.59
N GLY A 90 -8.02 -7.86 -1.64
CA GLY A 90 -7.99 -6.81 -2.66
C GLY A 90 -8.32 -5.42 -2.10
N PHE A 91 -9.28 -5.34 -1.19
CA PHE A 91 -9.61 -4.10 -0.48
C PHE A 91 -8.43 -3.58 0.34
N ALA A 92 -7.80 -4.43 1.15
CA ALA A 92 -6.65 -4.05 1.95
C ALA A 92 -5.51 -3.53 1.06
N GLN A 93 -5.23 -4.19 -0.06
CA GLN A 93 -4.21 -3.71 -0.99
C GLN A 93 -4.54 -2.32 -1.51
N VAL A 94 -5.74 -2.09 -2.06
CA VAL A 94 -6.10 -0.79 -2.65
C VAL A 94 -6.16 0.33 -1.60
N PHE A 95 -6.66 0.03 -0.41
CA PHE A 95 -6.82 1.02 0.65
C PHE A 95 -5.47 1.48 1.24
N PHE A 96 -4.50 0.57 1.36
CA PHE A 96 -3.20 0.86 1.98
C PHE A 96 -2.05 1.14 0.99
N MET A 97 -2.16 0.73 -0.27
CA MET A 97 -1.24 1.08 -1.36
C MET A 97 -0.92 2.58 -1.55
N PRO A 98 -1.84 3.53 -1.28
CA PRO A 98 -1.53 4.97 -1.22
C PRO A 98 -0.37 5.37 -0.30
N ALA A 99 0.15 4.46 0.53
CA ALA A 99 1.36 4.67 1.32
C ALA A 99 2.54 5.22 0.47
N LEU A 100 2.58 4.89 -0.83
CA LEU A 100 3.57 5.42 -1.78
C LEU A 100 3.57 6.95 -1.87
N PHE A 101 2.45 7.63 -1.63
CA PHE A 101 2.40 9.09 -1.62
C PHE A 101 3.23 9.69 -0.48
N TYR A 102 3.42 8.98 0.63
CA TYR A 102 4.30 9.46 1.70
C TYR A 102 5.76 9.58 1.27
N ASN A 103 6.22 8.80 0.29
CA ASN A 103 7.57 8.98 -0.27
C ASN A 103 7.72 10.33 -1.01
N ALA A 104 6.68 10.76 -1.73
CA ALA A 104 6.64 12.08 -2.36
C ALA A 104 6.64 13.19 -1.30
N TYR A 105 5.79 13.07 -0.28
CA TYR A 105 5.73 14.04 0.82
C TYR A 105 7.04 14.10 1.63
N LEU A 106 7.72 12.96 1.84
CA LEU A 106 9.03 12.91 2.48
C LEU A 106 10.10 13.61 1.64
N SER A 107 10.06 13.44 0.31
CA SER A 107 10.98 14.14 -0.61
C SER A 107 10.78 15.66 -0.52
N ILE A 108 9.53 16.13 -0.56
CA ILE A 108 9.20 17.54 -0.37
C ILE A 108 9.66 18.03 1.01
N TYR A 109 9.42 17.24 2.07
CA TYR A 109 9.87 17.54 3.43
C TYR A 109 11.38 17.77 3.49
N TYR A 110 12.19 16.90 2.87
CA TYR A 110 13.64 17.04 2.86
C TYR A 110 14.09 18.32 2.16
N VAL A 111 13.49 18.66 1.02
CA VAL A 111 13.79 19.92 0.32
C VAL A 111 13.43 21.13 1.18
N LEU A 112 12.23 21.15 1.76
CA LEU A 112 11.76 22.29 2.59
C LEU A 112 12.61 22.49 3.84
N VAL A 113 13.02 21.41 4.52
CA VAL A 113 13.82 21.49 5.75
C VAL A 113 15.29 21.74 5.46
N ILE A 114 15.90 21.00 4.52
CA ILE A 114 17.35 21.03 4.28
C ILE A 114 17.73 22.21 3.38
N VAL A 115 17.00 22.44 2.30
CA VAL A 115 17.33 23.49 1.32
C VAL A 115 16.75 24.82 1.74
N TYR A 116 15.45 24.85 2.08
CA TYR A 116 14.76 26.10 2.42
C TYR A 116 14.76 26.44 3.92
N GLY A 117 15.28 25.57 4.78
CA GLY A 117 15.41 25.84 6.22
C GLY A 117 14.08 26.03 6.95
N TRP A 118 12.99 25.44 6.46
CA TRP A 118 11.67 25.59 7.08
C TRP A 118 11.62 24.95 8.46
N SER A 119 10.96 25.63 9.40
CA SER A 119 10.68 25.09 10.73
C SER A 119 9.50 24.12 10.71
N GLU A 120 9.49 23.15 11.62
CA GLU A 120 8.41 22.14 11.78
C GLU A 120 7.00 22.76 11.77
N ARG A 121 6.81 23.92 12.41
CA ARG A 121 5.52 24.61 12.48
C ARG A 121 4.97 25.00 11.10
N ARG A 122 5.84 25.35 10.14
CA ARG A 122 5.44 25.69 8.76
C ARG A 122 5.07 24.47 7.93
N ILE A 123 5.52 23.29 8.35
CA ILE A 123 5.34 22.03 7.61
C ILE A 123 4.08 21.29 8.05
N VAL A 124 3.59 21.50 9.28
CA VAL A 124 2.35 20.88 9.79
C VAL A 124 1.15 21.01 8.83
N PRO A 125 0.90 22.13 8.13
CA PRO A 125 -0.17 22.20 7.14
C PRO A 125 0.01 21.23 5.96
N LEU A 126 1.26 21.07 5.49
CA LEU A 126 1.59 20.11 4.42
C LEU A 126 1.37 18.67 4.89
N GLU A 127 1.74 18.33 6.13
CA GLU A 127 1.45 17.03 6.74
C GLU A 127 -0.06 16.74 6.77
N LYS A 128 -0.88 17.72 7.17
CA LYS A 128 -2.34 17.57 7.16
C LYS A 128 -2.89 17.36 5.74
N CYS A 129 -2.36 18.10 4.77
CA CYS A 129 -2.69 17.91 3.36
C CYS A 129 -2.32 16.49 2.91
N ALA A 130 -1.12 16.02 3.27
CA ALA A 130 -0.64 14.69 2.93
C ALA A 130 -1.54 13.58 3.47
N HIS A 131 -1.87 13.61 4.76
CA HIS A 131 -2.79 12.64 5.35
C HIS A 131 -4.19 12.73 4.76
N GLY A 132 -4.72 13.95 4.59
CA GLY A 132 -6.06 14.18 4.05
C GLY A 132 -6.19 13.66 2.63
N PHE A 133 -5.27 14.05 1.73
CA PHE A 133 -5.25 13.58 0.35
C PHE A 133 -5.12 12.06 0.28
N THR A 134 -4.15 11.49 1.01
CA THR A 134 -3.89 10.04 0.99
C THR A 134 -5.14 9.28 1.43
N PHE A 135 -5.74 9.66 2.56
CA PHE A 135 -6.91 8.98 3.11
C PHE A 135 -8.15 9.13 2.22
N VAL A 136 -8.43 10.34 1.70
CA VAL A 136 -9.57 10.56 0.79
C VAL A 136 -9.39 9.73 -0.47
N PHE A 137 -8.18 9.70 -1.05
CA PHE A 137 -7.88 8.88 -2.22
C PHE A 137 -8.04 7.38 -1.93
N SER A 138 -7.52 6.89 -0.80
CA SER A 138 -7.73 5.51 -0.32
C SER A 138 -9.21 5.15 -0.26
N CYS A 139 -10.00 5.98 0.43
CA CYS A 139 -11.41 5.73 0.64
C CYS A 139 -12.18 5.73 -0.69
N VAL A 140 -12.02 6.78 -1.51
CA VAL A 140 -12.74 6.88 -2.77
C VAL A 140 -12.44 5.69 -3.66
N THR A 141 -11.17 5.33 -3.83
CA THR A 141 -10.80 4.22 -4.72
C THR A 141 -11.23 2.86 -4.18
N ALA A 142 -10.95 2.55 -2.91
CA ALA A 142 -11.26 1.25 -2.33
C ALA A 142 -12.78 1.01 -2.18
N PHE A 143 -13.53 2.01 -1.72
CA PHE A 143 -14.99 1.87 -1.57
C PHE A 143 -15.71 1.89 -2.92
N THR A 144 -15.23 2.66 -3.91
CA THR A 144 -15.82 2.60 -5.26
C THR A 144 -15.62 1.22 -5.87
N ALA A 145 -14.41 0.65 -5.77
CA ALA A 145 -14.13 -0.71 -6.24
C ALA A 145 -14.98 -1.75 -5.50
N LEU A 146 -15.19 -1.59 -4.18
CA LEU A 146 -16.05 -2.45 -3.39
C LEU A 146 -17.53 -2.35 -3.84
N ALA A 147 -18.05 -1.14 -3.98
CA ALA A 147 -19.44 -0.90 -4.38
C ALA A 147 -19.75 -1.40 -5.80
N LEU A 148 -18.76 -1.39 -6.68
CA LEU A 148 -18.87 -1.92 -8.04
C LEU A 148 -18.59 -3.43 -8.13
N GLY A 149 -18.29 -4.10 -7.01
CA GLY A 149 -18.00 -5.54 -6.99
C GLY A 149 -16.75 -5.92 -7.79
N MET A 150 -15.77 -5.02 -7.85
CA MET A 150 -14.59 -5.14 -8.72
C MET A 150 -13.41 -5.87 -8.06
N TYR A 151 -13.59 -6.63 -6.99
CA TYR A 151 -12.48 -7.39 -6.40
C TYR A 151 -12.51 -8.85 -6.84
N GLY A 152 -11.35 -9.42 -7.12
CA GLY A 152 -11.25 -10.80 -7.58
C GLY A 152 -9.83 -11.24 -7.92
N SER A 153 -9.69 -12.51 -8.34
CA SER A 153 -8.43 -13.24 -8.50
C SER A 153 -7.77 -13.08 -9.89
N ASN A 154 -7.93 -11.93 -10.55
CA ASN A 154 -7.41 -11.69 -11.91
C ASN A 154 -5.88 -11.76 -12.03
N PHE A 155 -5.15 -11.63 -10.91
CA PHE A 155 -3.71 -11.79 -10.86
C PHE A 155 -3.42 -13.17 -10.27
N LEU A 156 -2.67 -14.01 -10.99
CA LEU A 156 -2.35 -15.42 -10.68
C LEU A 156 -1.81 -15.69 -9.26
N VAL A 157 -1.59 -14.67 -8.43
CA VAL A 157 -0.87 -14.72 -7.15
C VAL A 157 -1.51 -13.93 -6.01
N TRP A 158 -2.53 -13.09 -6.23
CA TRP A 158 -3.29 -12.39 -5.18
C TRP A 158 -4.60 -11.80 -5.75
N CYS A 159 -5.53 -11.46 -4.87
CA CYS A 159 -6.75 -10.76 -5.24
C CYS A 159 -6.54 -9.24 -5.36
N PHE A 160 -7.05 -8.64 -6.43
CA PHE A 160 -6.96 -7.20 -6.68
C PHE A 160 -8.19 -6.70 -7.45
N ILE A 161 -8.16 -5.43 -7.90
CA ILE A 161 -9.21 -4.87 -8.75
C ILE A 161 -9.27 -5.62 -10.09
N THR A 162 -10.45 -6.13 -10.42
CA THR A 162 -10.84 -6.78 -11.66
C THR A 162 -11.59 -5.78 -12.53
N GLY A 163 -11.14 -5.61 -13.77
CA GLY A 163 -11.69 -4.63 -14.70
C GLY A 163 -11.02 -4.71 -16.06
N SER A 164 -11.47 -3.93 -17.03
CA SER A 164 -10.79 -3.87 -18.34
C SER A 164 -9.35 -3.40 -18.18
N TRP A 165 -8.46 -3.79 -19.10
CA TRP A 165 -7.07 -3.35 -19.12
C TRP A 165 -6.93 -1.82 -19.01
N ASN A 166 -7.83 -1.06 -19.62
CA ASN A 166 -7.84 0.39 -19.53
C ASN A 166 -8.09 0.91 -18.10
N ILE A 167 -8.97 0.27 -17.34
CA ILE A 167 -9.26 0.65 -15.94
C ILE A 167 -8.08 0.27 -15.04
N GLN A 168 -7.53 -0.94 -15.19
CA GLN A 168 -6.38 -1.38 -14.41
C GLN A 168 -5.14 -0.52 -14.68
N LEU A 169 -4.92 -0.18 -15.96
CA LEU A 169 -3.83 0.69 -16.38
C LEU A 169 -4.05 2.12 -15.88
N ALA A 170 -5.26 2.68 -16.01
CA ALA A 170 -5.57 4.01 -15.49
C ALA A 170 -5.36 4.08 -13.97
N ILE A 171 -5.74 3.05 -13.22
CA ILE A 171 -5.52 2.97 -11.78
C ILE A 171 -4.00 2.91 -11.49
N ASN A 172 -3.27 1.93 -12.04
CA ASN A 172 -1.81 1.78 -11.81
C ASN A 172 -0.98 2.98 -12.26
N ILE A 173 -1.31 3.57 -13.41
CA ILE A 173 -0.66 4.77 -13.93
C ILE A 173 -1.07 5.98 -13.07
N ALA A 174 -2.34 6.16 -12.70
CA ALA A 174 -2.75 7.25 -11.81
C ALA A 174 -2.06 7.18 -10.45
N TRP A 175 -1.86 6.00 -9.87
CA TRP A 175 -1.08 5.83 -8.63
C TRP A 175 0.35 6.36 -8.78
N GLN A 176 1.01 6.06 -9.90
CA GLN A 176 2.38 6.55 -10.16
C GLN A 176 2.41 8.04 -10.53
N TRP A 177 1.50 8.50 -11.38
CA TRP A 177 1.45 9.90 -11.85
C TRP A 177 0.96 10.88 -10.79
N ALA A 178 0.04 10.50 -9.90
CA ALA A 178 -0.36 11.37 -8.79
C ALA A 178 0.82 11.69 -7.87
N ALA A 179 1.74 10.73 -7.67
CA ALA A 179 2.99 10.98 -6.95
C ALA A 179 3.88 12.00 -7.69
N TRP A 180 3.98 11.92 -9.02
CA TRP A 180 4.75 12.88 -9.83
C TRP A 180 4.11 14.27 -9.90
N VAL A 181 2.79 14.37 -10.03
CA VAL A 181 2.07 15.65 -10.06
C VAL A 181 2.25 16.39 -8.74
N VAL A 182 2.14 15.70 -7.59
CA VAL A 182 2.39 16.30 -6.26
C VAL A 182 3.85 16.73 -6.07
N VAL A 183 4.82 16.04 -6.70
CA VAL A 183 6.24 16.43 -6.65
C VAL A 183 6.54 17.63 -7.57
N LEU A 184 5.76 17.83 -8.63
CA LEU A 184 5.99 18.85 -9.66
C LEU A 184 5.10 20.10 -9.55
N SER A 185 4.20 20.16 -8.55
CA SER A 185 3.37 21.34 -8.25
C SER A 185 3.75 21.98 -6.91
#